data_AF-Q5M6T5-F1
#
_entry.id   AF-Q5M6T5-F1
#
_cell.length_a   1.000
_cell.length_b   1.000
_cell.length_c   1.000
_cell.angle_alpha   90.00
_cell.angle_beta   90.00
_cell.angle_gamma   90.00
#
_symmetry.space_group_name_H-M   'P 1'
#
loop_
_entity.id
_entity.type
_entity.pdbx_description
1 polymer ?
#
loop_
_entity_poly.entity_id
_entity_poly.type
_entity_poly.pdbx_seq_one_letter_code
_entity_poly.pdbx_strand_id
1 'polypeptide(L)'
;MQDKLIVAARSDAFGERMLNFLNAIYLSSKVGLKFGYIWPEYFYRWSKEELLARNIIREGSDLFTEEELFSKQFIKEYSYANKLKTNEGELFIQSEGIFLKDHVYHLTEFVKDPQYSWGWSSTQFDLSILFPEIDTREYHSELRKIWQKLTLDFCDDAKDSLRFAMHVSNQLGDNFISIHLRSGGFVYDDRMVARFGVRKAVPIHLVLDVIQQKNKDYSIVIFGDDLDSIRQLKEYCFFSLNLSNIFIVDDFTNHNFSRKQQTLFELILLSMSLEIYTSGRSGFSNLANILTRESKLLSLYEIYSKEEQLKIISSYVSTIQFHHLQQAFSYLHLYLLSKELKHPLSEQQAFLEETLKLDPNNIANKILLLYNLLLQKKYSKADFILENIFLNNHEKDLFMYILFQENPQPYGGGLFYSYVMPEFLKVDYIFKFPYLFSVACIIIDKIKNMEIDFLYGANDVKFIKTYVDKFEIFKVQYNNILQSQAQCRCKTHLSYQIGKAFIEASKERRFLAYIKFPMKLYKIIKYFKNNKGKK
;
A
#
# COMPACT_ATOMS: atom_id res chain seq x y z
N MET A 1 -1.16 16.65 -40.16
CA MET A 1 -1.40 15.82 -38.96
C MET A 1 -0.83 14.40 -39.09
N GLN A 2 -0.86 13.75 -40.25
CA GLN A 2 -0.36 12.37 -40.47
C GLN A 2 1.07 12.06 -39.97
N ASP A 3 1.92 13.05 -39.67
CA ASP A 3 3.27 12.83 -39.12
C ASP A 3 3.36 12.85 -37.58
N LYS A 4 2.25 13.11 -36.87
CA LYS A 4 2.20 13.00 -35.41
C LYS A 4 2.04 11.54 -34.96
N LEU A 5 2.60 11.24 -33.80
CA LEU A 5 2.66 9.90 -33.21
C LEU A 5 1.70 9.74 -32.02
N ILE A 6 1.19 8.53 -31.81
CA ILE A 6 0.70 8.07 -30.51
C ILE A 6 1.66 7.00 -30.01
N VAL A 7 2.25 7.24 -28.85
CA VAL A 7 3.38 6.47 -28.33
C VAL A 7 2.99 5.69 -27.07
N ALA A 8 3.20 4.38 -27.07
CA ALA A 8 3.20 3.59 -25.84
C ALA A 8 4.55 3.72 -25.15
N ALA A 9 4.58 4.02 -23.84
CA ALA A 9 5.82 4.35 -23.11
C ALA A 9 5.76 4.03 -21.61
N ARG A 10 4.80 3.20 -21.16
CA ARG A 10 4.75 2.78 -19.74
C ARG A 10 5.94 1.91 -19.36
N SER A 11 6.43 2.11 -18.14
CA SER A 11 7.56 1.36 -17.56
C SER A 11 7.16 0.32 -16.50
N ASP A 12 5.87 0.16 -16.18
CA ASP A 12 5.39 -0.70 -15.11
C ASP A 12 5.21 -2.18 -15.51
N ALA A 13 4.34 -2.93 -14.82
CA ALA A 13 4.17 -4.37 -15.00
C ALA A 13 3.61 -4.74 -16.39
N PHE A 14 3.91 -5.97 -16.85
CA PHE A 14 3.64 -6.44 -18.21
C PHE A 14 2.22 -6.14 -18.71
N GLY A 15 1.19 -6.40 -17.89
CA GLY A 15 -0.20 -6.14 -18.26
C GLY A 15 -0.52 -4.67 -18.51
N GLU A 16 -0.02 -3.76 -17.67
CA GLU A 16 -0.24 -2.31 -17.81
C GLU A 16 0.52 -1.77 -19.05
N ARG A 17 1.76 -2.25 -19.30
CA ARG A 17 2.51 -1.96 -20.54
C ARG A 17 1.76 -2.40 -21.78
N MET A 18 1.26 -3.65 -21.80
CA MET A 18 0.59 -4.19 -22.98
C MET A 18 -0.79 -3.57 -23.23
N LEU A 19 -1.53 -3.18 -22.19
CA LEU A 19 -2.73 -2.33 -22.35
C LEU A 19 -2.37 -0.99 -23.00
N ASN A 20 -1.32 -0.32 -22.52
CA ASN A 20 -0.84 0.94 -23.09
C ASN A 20 -0.42 0.80 -24.58
N PHE A 21 0.14 -0.36 -24.92
CA PHE A 21 0.56 -0.75 -26.26
C PHE A 21 -0.63 -0.96 -27.21
N LEU A 22 -1.61 -1.79 -26.80
CA LEU A 22 -2.84 -2.04 -27.57
C LEU A 22 -3.63 -0.73 -27.79
N ASN A 23 -3.73 0.10 -26.75
CA ASN A 23 -4.40 1.40 -26.80
C ASN A 23 -3.73 2.39 -27.75
N ALA A 24 -2.39 2.40 -27.82
CA ALA A 24 -1.66 3.27 -28.74
C ALA A 24 -1.94 2.89 -30.20
N ILE A 25 -1.95 1.60 -30.53
CA ILE A 25 -2.28 1.08 -31.87
C ILE A 25 -3.76 1.34 -32.21
N TYR A 26 -4.67 1.13 -31.25
CA TYR A 26 -6.10 1.41 -31.45
C TYR A 26 -6.34 2.89 -31.76
N LEU A 27 -5.82 3.81 -30.92
CA LEU A 27 -5.99 5.24 -31.13
C LEU A 27 -5.34 5.70 -32.43
N SER A 28 -4.11 5.27 -32.73
CA SER A 28 -3.43 5.70 -33.96
C SER A 28 -4.23 5.32 -35.21
N SER A 29 -4.85 4.13 -35.21
CA SER A 29 -5.79 3.70 -36.24
C SER A 29 -7.08 4.55 -36.25
N LYS A 30 -7.74 4.70 -35.10
CA LYS A 30 -9.04 5.38 -34.95
C LYS A 30 -8.99 6.88 -35.30
N VAL A 31 -7.83 7.55 -35.13
CA VAL A 31 -7.64 8.97 -35.47
C VAL A 31 -6.67 9.25 -36.64
N GLY A 32 -6.19 8.23 -37.36
CA GLY A 32 -5.37 8.41 -38.57
C GLY A 32 -3.97 8.98 -38.33
N LEU A 33 -3.34 8.58 -37.22
CA LEU A 33 -1.98 8.96 -36.80
C LEU A 33 -1.00 7.78 -36.87
N LYS A 34 0.29 8.04 -36.70
CA LYS A 34 1.32 6.99 -36.69
C LYS A 34 1.40 6.33 -35.30
N PHE A 35 1.53 5.01 -35.26
CA PHE A 35 1.90 4.29 -34.04
C PHE A 35 3.41 4.36 -33.81
N GLY A 36 3.81 4.38 -32.54
CA GLY A 36 5.17 4.07 -32.12
C GLY A 36 5.20 3.62 -30.65
N TYR A 37 6.35 3.15 -30.17
CA TYR A 37 6.52 2.84 -28.75
C TYR A 37 7.95 3.08 -28.26
N ILE A 38 8.10 3.16 -26.95
CA ILE A 38 9.36 3.02 -26.22
C ILE A 38 9.14 1.89 -25.21
N TRP A 39 10.09 0.97 -25.08
CA TRP A 39 10.00 -0.14 -24.13
C TRP A 39 11.06 0.05 -23.02
N PRO A 40 10.71 0.60 -21.85
CA PRO A 40 11.72 0.98 -20.86
C PRO A 40 12.35 -0.26 -20.20
N GLU A 41 13.66 -0.44 -20.32
CA GLU A 41 14.41 -1.50 -19.61
C GLU A 41 14.53 -1.25 -18.10
N TYR A 42 14.38 0.01 -17.69
CA TYR A 42 14.48 0.44 -16.31
C TYR A 42 13.19 0.12 -15.56
N PHE A 43 13.27 -0.89 -14.70
CA PHE A 43 12.42 -1.00 -13.53
C PHE A 43 13.27 -1.08 -12.26
N TYR A 44 12.65 -0.97 -11.10
CA TYR A 44 13.31 -1.17 -9.81
C TYR A 44 13.77 -2.62 -9.68
N ARG A 45 14.96 -2.93 -10.19
CA ARG A 45 15.63 -4.22 -9.98
C ARG A 45 16.02 -4.31 -8.51
N TRP A 46 15.22 -5.07 -7.76
CA TRP A 46 15.56 -5.50 -6.40
C TRP A 46 16.89 -6.26 -6.43
N SER A 47 17.56 -6.35 -5.29
CA SER A 47 18.72 -7.22 -5.17
C SER A 47 18.30 -8.68 -5.45
N LYS A 48 19.21 -9.46 -6.03
CA LYS A 48 18.93 -10.86 -6.39
C LYS A 48 18.69 -11.71 -5.14
N GLU A 49 19.29 -11.29 -4.03
CA GLU A 49 19.14 -11.84 -2.69
C GLU A 49 17.73 -11.56 -2.12
N GLU A 50 17.17 -10.35 -2.33
CA GLU A 50 15.80 -10.03 -1.87
C GLU A 50 14.74 -10.87 -2.57
N LEU A 51 14.91 -11.16 -3.87
CA LEU A 51 13.99 -11.99 -4.66
C LEU A 51 14.01 -13.48 -4.26
N LEU A 52 15.15 -13.99 -3.79
CA LEU A 52 15.34 -15.40 -3.45
C LEU A 52 14.84 -15.77 -2.04
N ALA A 53 14.62 -14.78 -1.16
CA ALA A 53 14.43 -15.03 0.26
C ALA A 53 13.02 -15.52 0.68
N ARG A 54 12.01 -15.50 -0.22
CA ARG A 54 10.59 -15.65 0.17
C ARG A 54 9.64 -16.36 -0.83
N ASN A 55 10.13 -16.92 -1.94
CA ASN A 55 9.28 -17.47 -3.03
C ASN A 55 8.25 -16.48 -3.65
N ILE A 56 8.37 -15.17 -3.36
CA ILE A 56 7.46 -14.13 -3.84
C ILE A 56 7.87 -13.63 -5.23
N ILE A 57 6.89 -13.50 -6.13
CA ILE A 57 7.08 -12.82 -7.42
C ILE A 57 6.89 -11.31 -7.21
N ARG A 58 7.75 -10.50 -7.85
CA ARG A 58 7.66 -9.03 -7.79
C ARG A 58 7.38 -8.48 -9.18
N GLU A 59 6.33 -7.67 -9.27
CA GLU A 59 5.93 -7.00 -10.51
C GLU A 59 7.10 -6.27 -11.17
N GLY A 60 7.36 -6.57 -12.45
CA GLY A 60 8.42 -5.92 -13.21
C GLY A 60 9.81 -6.56 -13.04
N SER A 61 9.96 -7.60 -12.22
CA SER A 61 11.19 -8.43 -12.17
C SER A 61 11.25 -9.48 -13.29
N ASP A 62 10.16 -9.60 -14.04
CA ASP A 62 9.76 -10.68 -14.93
C ASP A 62 9.43 -10.19 -16.35
N LEU A 63 9.97 -9.04 -16.75
CA LEU A 63 9.75 -8.43 -18.06
C LEU A 63 10.70 -8.99 -19.14
N PHE A 64 10.19 -9.11 -20.36
CA PHE A 64 11.01 -9.25 -21.57
C PHE A 64 11.75 -7.93 -21.87
N THR A 65 12.95 -8.00 -22.45
CA THR A 65 13.47 -6.85 -23.21
C THR A 65 12.69 -6.65 -24.51
N GLU A 66 12.98 -5.58 -25.23
CA GLU A 66 12.37 -5.29 -26.52
C GLU A 66 12.64 -6.41 -27.56
N GLU A 67 13.88 -6.89 -27.63
CA GLU A 67 14.35 -7.93 -28.56
C GLU A 67 13.91 -9.34 -28.18
N GLU A 68 13.63 -9.57 -26.90
CA GLU A 68 13.12 -10.85 -26.40
C GLU A 68 11.61 -10.99 -26.63
N LEU A 69 10.89 -9.87 -26.78
CA LEU A 69 9.45 -9.87 -27.07
C LEU A 69 9.16 -9.75 -28.57
N PHE A 70 9.81 -8.82 -29.28
CA PHE A 70 9.41 -8.40 -30.63
C PHE A 70 10.42 -8.74 -31.75
N SER A 71 9.90 -8.92 -32.96
CA SER A 71 10.69 -9.18 -34.16
C SER A 71 11.60 -8.01 -34.51
N LYS A 72 12.79 -8.29 -35.05
CA LYS A 72 13.74 -7.25 -35.48
C LYS A 72 13.19 -6.31 -36.56
N GLN A 73 12.20 -6.75 -37.33
CA GLN A 73 11.50 -5.88 -38.29
C GLN A 73 10.52 -4.94 -37.56
N PHE A 74 9.70 -5.48 -36.65
CA PHE A 74 8.76 -4.70 -35.86
C PHE A 74 9.47 -3.62 -35.03
N ILE A 75 10.58 -3.96 -34.36
CA ILE A 75 11.43 -3.02 -33.61
C ILE A 75 11.95 -1.90 -34.53
N LYS A 76 12.48 -2.26 -35.69
CA LYS A 76 13.00 -1.30 -36.67
C LYS A 76 11.92 -0.32 -37.17
N GLU A 77 10.68 -0.77 -37.27
CA GLU A 77 9.55 -0.04 -37.84
C GLU A 77 8.83 0.86 -36.82
N TYR A 78 8.62 0.38 -35.59
CA TYR A 78 7.77 1.04 -34.57
C TYR A 78 8.49 1.50 -33.31
N SER A 79 9.74 1.10 -33.07
CA SER A 79 10.48 1.54 -31.87
C SER A 79 10.98 2.98 -32.00
N TYR A 80 10.77 3.76 -30.95
CA TYR A 80 11.22 5.14 -30.78
C TYR A 80 12.21 5.30 -29.62
N ALA A 81 12.76 4.20 -29.10
CA ALA A 81 13.77 4.20 -28.05
C ALA A 81 14.93 5.16 -28.37
N ASN A 82 15.20 6.11 -27.46
CA ASN A 82 16.21 7.17 -27.58
C ASN A 82 16.02 8.16 -28.76
N LYS A 83 14.85 8.19 -29.43
CA LYS A 83 14.58 9.07 -30.58
C LYS A 83 13.72 10.31 -30.26
N LEU A 84 12.91 10.25 -29.20
CA LEU A 84 11.93 11.29 -28.86
C LEU A 84 12.40 12.20 -27.72
N LYS A 85 11.86 13.43 -27.70
CA LYS A 85 12.21 14.45 -26.70
C LYS A 85 10.97 15.09 -26.07
N THR A 86 11.09 15.58 -24.85
CA THR A 86 10.07 16.41 -24.21
C THR A 86 10.03 17.80 -24.87
N ASN A 87 9.10 18.68 -24.46
CA ASN A 87 9.03 20.04 -25.01
C ASN A 87 10.17 20.93 -24.52
N GLU A 88 10.77 20.56 -23.38
CA GLU A 88 11.93 21.14 -22.73
C GLU A 88 13.25 20.67 -23.38
N GLY A 89 13.17 19.70 -24.31
CA GLY A 89 14.30 19.18 -25.07
C GLY A 89 15.06 18.02 -24.41
N GLU A 90 14.60 17.54 -23.25
CA GLU A 90 15.11 16.34 -22.58
C GLU A 90 14.74 15.07 -23.35
N LEU A 91 15.40 13.93 -23.07
CA LEU A 91 15.07 12.66 -23.72
C LEU A 91 13.78 12.09 -23.12
N PHE A 92 12.79 11.77 -23.95
CA PHE A 92 11.56 11.11 -23.51
C PHE A 92 11.80 9.60 -23.39
N ILE A 93 11.81 9.08 -22.16
CA ILE A 93 12.19 7.69 -21.84
C ILE A 93 10.98 6.84 -21.42
N GLN A 94 10.02 7.42 -20.69
CA GLN A 94 8.84 6.73 -20.18
C GLN A 94 7.67 7.72 -19.95
N SER A 95 6.47 7.20 -19.72
CA SER A 95 5.32 8.01 -19.26
C SER A 95 4.34 7.21 -18.39
N GLU A 96 3.71 7.88 -17.44
CA GLU A 96 2.56 7.37 -16.70
C GLU A 96 1.21 7.59 -17.42
N GLY A 97 1.24 8.23 -18.60
CA GLY A 97 0.07 8.61 -19.40
C GLY A 97 -0.56 9.94 -18.98
N ILE A 98 -1.17 10.65 -19.93
CA ILE A 98 -1.87 11.94 -19.69
C ILE A 98 -3.32 11.80 -19.20
N PHE A 99 -3.86 10.59 -19.27
CA PHE A 99 -5.27 10.35 -19.08
C PHE A 99 -5.58 10.22 -17.59
N LEU A 100 -6.24 11.23 -17.02
CA LEU A 100 -6.82 11.15 -15.70
C LEU A 100 -8.01 10.19 -15.78
N LYS A 101 -7.96 9.12 -14.98
CA LYS A 101 -8.88 7.96 -15.04
C LYS A 101 -10.36 8.36 -15.00
N ASP A 102 -10.69 9.41 -14.26
CA ASP A 102 -12.05 9.86 -14.00
C ASP A 102 -12.40 11.15 -14.79
N HIS A 103 -11.66 11.45 -15.86
CA HIS A 103 -11.90 12.57 -16.78
C HIS A 103 -12.39 12.09 -18.15
N VAL A 104 -13.24 12.89 -18.79
CA VAL A 104 -13.85 12.59 -20.09
C VAL A 104 -13.14 13.38 -21.18
N TYR A 105 -12.71 12.70 -22.24
CA TYR A 105 -11.97 13.25 -23.37
C TYR A 105 -12.80 13.10 -24.64
N HIS A 106 -12.61 14.02 -25.60
CA HIS A 106 -13.27 13.96 -26.90
C HIS A 106 -12.26 13.72 -28.03
N LEU A 107 -12.54 12.75 -28.91
CA LEU A 107 -11.60 12.38 -29.99
C LEU A 107 -11.31 13.57 -30.91
N THR A 108 -12.30 14.42 -31.16
CA THR A 108 -12.15 15.61 -32.02
C THR A 108 -11.37 16.75 -31.38
N GLU A 109 -11.10 16.70 -30.07
CA GLU A 109 -10.30 17.69 -29.35
C GLU A 109 -8.90 17.17 -29.05
N PHE A 110 -8.81 15.90 -28.62
CA PHE A 110 -7.56 15.16 -28.43
C PHE A 110 -6.59 15.32 -29.62
N VAL A 111 -7.07 15.19 -30.86
CA VAL A 111 -6.21 15.30 -32.06
C VAL A 111 -5.70 16.72 -32.38
N LYS A 112 -6.28 17.77 -31.76
CA LYS A 112 -5.94 19.17 -32.06
C LYS A 112 -4.71 19.64 -31.28
N ASP A 113 -4.59 19.21 -30.02
CA ASP A 113 -3.56 19.70 -29.08
C ASP A 113 -2.61 18.57 -28.67
N PRO A 114 -1.43 18.46 -29.31
CA PRO A 114 -0.45 17.42 -29.03
C PRO A 114 0.37 17.73 -27.78
N GLN A 115 0.32 16.83 -26.79
CA GLN A 115 1.11 16.88 -25.56
C GLN A 115 2.58 17.25 -25.81
N TYR A 116 3.16 16.70 -26.88
CA TYR A 116 4.53 16.94 -27.29
C TYR A 116 4.65 17.43 -28.73
N SER A 117 5.79 18.07 -29.03
CA SER A 117 6.20 18.44 -30.39
C SER A 117 6.04 17.30 -31.43
N TRP A 118 6.14 16.03 -31.02
CA TRP A 118 5.95 14.85 -31.87
C TRP A 118 4.55 14.20 -31.80
N GLY A 119 3.71 14.46 -30.78
CA GLY A 119 2.42 13.78 -30.60
C GLY A 119 1.98 13.59 -29.15
N TRP A 120 1.47 12.40 -28.82
CA TRP A 120 0.86 12.07 -27.52
C TRP A 120 1.43 10.78 -26.93
N SER A 121 1.56 10.71 -25.60
CA SER A 121 1.71 9.44 -24.90
C SER A 121 0.34 8.79 -24.64
N SER A 122 0.23 7.49 -24.90
CA SER A 122 -0.96 6.65 -24.66
C SER A 122 -1.22 6.42 -23.16
N THR A 123 -2.37 5.81 -22.82
CA THR A 123 -2.71 5.28 -21.48
C THR A 123 -3.03 3.78 -21.53
N GLN A 124 -2.97 3.12 -20.38
CA GLN A 124 -3.41 1.75 -20.09
C GLN A 124 -4.89 1.66 -19.65
N PHE A 125 -5.55 2.79 -19.38
CA PHE A 125 -6.97 2.80 -19.00
C PHE A 125 -7.90 2.42 -20.16
N ASP A 126 -9.12 1.98 -19.84
CA ASP A 126 -10.11 1.61 -20.85
C ASP A 126 -10.59 2.84 -21.62
N LEU A 127 -10.31 2.89 -22.92
CA LEU A 127 -10.61 4.05 -23.76
C LEU A 127 -12.12 4.28 -23.97
N SER A 128 -12.97 3.25 -23.82
CA SER A 128 -14.43 3.43 -23.89
C SER A 128 -15.04 4.04 -22.63
N ILE A 129 -14.27 4.09 -21.53
CA ILE A 129 -14.63 4.87 -20.33
C ILE A 129 -14.18 6.33 -20.47
N LEU A 130 -13.04 6.56 -21.16
CA LEU A 130 -12.44 7.89 -21.31
C LEU A 130 -13.02 8.70 -22.48
N PHE A 131 -13.43 8.05 -23.58
CA PHE A 131 -13.95 8.69 -24.79
C PHE A 131 -15.39 8.23 -25.07
N PRO A 132 -16.41 9.10 -24.93
CA PRO A 132 -17.81 8.74 -25.20
C PRO A 132 -18.10 8.31 -26.64
N GLU A 133 -17.21 8.61 -27.58
CA GLU A 133 -17.32 8.22 -28.99
C GLU A 133 -16.83 6.77 -29.28
N ILE A 134 -16.34 6.05 -28.26
CA ILE A 134 -15.83 4.68 -28.38
C ILE A 134 -16.81 3.69 -27.76
N ASP A 135 -17.45 2.84 -28.57
CA ASP A 135 -18.25 1.71 -28.05
C ASP A 135 -17.36 0.62 -27.44
N THR A 136 -17.67 0.19 -26.22
CA THR A 136 -16.89 -0.80 -25.47
C THR A 136 -16.76 -2.16 -26.19
N ARG A 137 -17.80 -2.61 -26.90
CA ARG A 137 -17.80 -3.92 -27.59
C ARG A 137 -16.98 -3.88 -28.88
N GLU A 138 -17.11 -2.81 -29.66
CA GLU A 138 -16.24 -2.53 -30.82
C GLU A 138 -14.78 -2.45 -30.35
N TYR A 139 -14.50 -1.64 -29.33
CA TYR A 139 -13.18 -1.42 -28.78
C TYR A 139 -12.50 -2.71 -28.29
N HIS A 140 -13.13 -3.49 -27.41
CA HIS A 140 -12.55 -4.76 -26.95
C HIS A 140 -12.39 -5.78 -28.09
N SER A 141 -13.27 -5.75 -29.10
CA SER A 141 -13.15 -6.59 -30.30
C SER A 141 -11.93 -6.20 -31.15
N GLU A 142 -11.70 -4.89 -31.37
CA GLU A 142 -10.50 -4.41 -32.08
C GLU A 142 -9.22 -4.65 -31.28
N LEU A 143 -9.22 -4.48 -29.95
CA LEU A 143 -8.05 -4.81 -29.12
C LEU A 143 -7.65 -6.29 -29.25
N ARG A 144 -8.62 -7.21 -29.32
CA ARG A 144 -8.35 -8.63 -29.61
C ARG A 144 -7.74 -8.86 -30.99
N LYS A 145 -8.23 -8.16 -32.03
CA LYS A 145 -7.67 -8.23 -33.40
C LYS A 145 -6.26 -7.64 -33.47
N ILE A 146 -5.99 -6.55 -32.73
CA ILE A 146 -4.65 -5.95 -32.60
C ILE A 146 -3.70 -6.93 -31.92
N TRP A 147 -4.10 -7.52 -30.78
CA TRP A 147 -3.30 -8.52 -30.08
C TRP A 147 -2.97 -9.72 -30.98
N GLN A 148 -3.97 -10.29 -31.66
CA GLN A 148 -3.77 -11.42 -32.58
C GLN A 148 -2.74 -11.11 -33.66
N LYS A 149 -2.80 -9.92 -34.28
CA LYS A 149 -1.77 -9.46 -35.23
C LYS A 149 -0.40 -9.32 -34.57
N LEU A 150 -0.34 -8.67 -33.40
CA LEU A 150 0.90 -8.40 -32.67
C LEU A 150 1.64 -9.69 -32.27
N THR A 151 0.92 -10.77 -31.93
CA THR A 151 1.54 -12.07 -31.64
C THR A 151 2.25 -12.73 -32.84
N LEU A 152 1.98 -12.29 -34.08
CA LEU A 152 2.75 -12.73 -35.25
C LEU A 152 4.17 -12.15 -35.24
N ASP A 153 4.34 -10.95 -34.70
CA ASP A 153 5.62 -10.27 -34.52
C ASP A 153 6.34 -10.64 -33.21
N PHE A 154 5.79 -11.54 -32.39
CA PHE A 154 6.50 -12.00 -31.20
C PHE A 154 7.72 -12.89 -31.55
N CYS A 155 8.75 -12.89 -30.71
CA CYS A 155 9.85 -13.85 -30.78
C CYS A 155 9.41 -15.27 -30.38
N ASP A 156 10.19 -16.29 -30.75
CA ASP A 156 9.76 -17.69 -30.60
C ASP A 156 9.57 -18.13 -29.14
N ASP A 157 10.43 -17.71 -28.21
CA ASP A 157 10.28 -17.93 -26.76
C ASP A 157 8.93 -17.44 -26.22
N ALA A 158 8.48 -16.29 -26.71
CA ALA A 158 7.18 -15.72 -26.36
C ALA A 158 6.04 -16.49 -27.03
N LYS A 159 6.19 -16.88 -28.31
CA LYS A 159 5.22 -17.73 -29.03
C LYS A 159 5.06 -19.12 -28.40
N ASP A 160 6.12 -19.71 -27.84
CA ASP A 160 6.02 -20.97 -27.08
C ASP A 160 5.20 -20.82 -25.80
N SER A 161 5.26 -19.66 -25.16
CA SER A 161 4.39 -19.34 -24.01
C SER A 161 2.91 -19.33 -24.43
N LEU A 162 2.59 -18.77 -25.60
CA LEU A 162 1.23 -18.80 -26.18
C LEU A 162 0.79 -20.23 -26.54
N ARG A 163 1.67 -21.00 -27.19
CA ARG A 163 1.42 -22.40 -27.60
C ARG A 163 1.16 -23.29 -26.37
N PHE A 164 1.95 -23.14 -25.32
CA PHE A 164 1.83 -23.94 -24.10
C PHE A 164 0.57 -23.59 -23.30
N ALA A 165 0.18 -22.30 -23.22
CA ALA A 165 -1.09 -21.90 -22.60
C ALA A 165 -2.30 -22.54 -23.29
N MET A 166 -2.32 -22.55 -24.63
CA MET A 166 -3.37 -23.23 -25.39
C MET A 166 -3.35 -24.76 -25.21
N HIS A 167 -2.17 -25.38 -25.05
CA HIS A 167 -2.07 -26.80 -24.73
C HIS A 167 -2.68 -27.13 -23.35
N VAL A 168 -2.36 -26.35 -22.32
CA VAL A 168 -2.88 -26.53 -20.96
C VAL A 168 -4.39 -26.27 -20.89
N SER A 169 -4.89 -25.24 -21.59
CA SER A 169 -6.34 -25.01 -21.73
C SER A 169 -7.07 -26.23 -22.32
N ASN A 170 -6.50 -26.84 -23.36
CA ASN A 170 -7.07 -28.06 -23.96
C ASN A 170 -7.01 -29.28 -23.02
N GLN A 171 -6.05 -29.35 -22.09
CA GLN A 171 -5.97 -30.41 -21.07
C GLN A 171 -6.99 -30.24 -19.94
N LEU A 172 -7.23 -29.00 -19.51
CA LEU A 172 -8.26 -28.64 -18.51
C LEU A 172 -9.68 -28.75 -19.08
N GLY A 173 -9.80 -28.71 -20.41
CA GLY A 173 -11.06 -28.54 -21.14
C GLY A 173 -11.52 -27.09 -21.15
N ASP A 174 -12.36 -26.72 -22.11
CA ASP A 174 -12.85 -25.33 -22.31
C ASP A 174 -13.71 -24.76 -21.16
N ASN A 175 -13.86 -25.49 -20.05
CA ASN A 175 -14.72 -25.18 -18.91
C ASN A 175 -13.94 -25.13 -17.58
N PHE A 176 -12.90 -24.31 -17.49
CA PHE A 176 -12.24 -23.99 -16.22
C PHE A 176 -12.45 -22.52 -15.82
N ILE A 177 -12.40 -22.26 -14.52
CA ILE A 177 -12.36 -20.89 -13.96
C ILE A 177 -10.97 -20.59 -13.41
N SER A 178 -10.62 -19.31 -13.37
CA SER A 178 -9.35 -18.85 -12.84
C SER A 178 -9.53 -18.00 -11.60
N ILE A 179 -8.56 -18.06 -10.68
CA ILE A 179 -8.43 -17.13 -9.57
C ILE A 179 -7.05 -16.49 -9.62
N HIS A 180 -6.98 -15.20 -9.92
CA HIS A 180 -5.74 -14.43 -9.95
C HIS A 180 -5.58 -13.65 -8.63
N LEU A 181 -4.66 -14.13 -7.79
CA LEU A 181 -4.31 -13.53 -6.51
C LEU A 181 -3.17 -12.53 -6.66
N ARG A 182 -3.28 -11.45 -5.89
CA ARG A 182 -2.18 -10.54 -5.59
C ARG A 182 -2.08 -10.49 -4.07
N SER A 183 -0.88 -10.57 -3.52
CA SER A 183 -0.57 -10.63 -2.09
C SER A 183 0.92 -10.38 -1.86
N GLY A 184 1.80 -11.09 -2.58
CA GLY A 184 3.26 -11.16 -2.41
C GLY A 184 3.94 -9.87 -1.93
N GLY A 185 4.39 -9.01 -2.85
CA GLY A 185 5.12 -7.79 -2.46
C GLY A 185 4.29 -6.80 -1.62
N PHE A 186 2.96 -6.87 -1.68
CA PHE A 186 2.07 -5.95 -0.95
C PHE A 186 1.90 -6.32 0.53
N VAL A 187 1.87 -7.61 0.86
CA VAL A 187 1.62 -8.10 2.23
C VAL A 187 2.92 -8.31 3.01
N TYR A 188 4.01 -8.68 2.31
CA TYR A 188 5.23 -9.12 2.98
C TYR A 188 6.25 -7.99 3.18
N ASP A 189 6.21 -6.97 2.32
CA ASP A 189 7.21 -5.90 2.26
C ASP A 189 6.62 -4.51 2.50
N ASP A 190 5.44 -4.19 1.97
CA ASP A 190 4.78 -2.91 2.26
C ASP A 190 4.04 -2.90 3.62
N ARG A 191 4.83 -2.68 4.67
CA ARG A 191 4.36 -2.48 6.05
C ARG A 191 4.00 -1.03 6.37
N MET A 192 4.10 -0.14 5.39
CA MET A 192 3.93 1.30 5.55
C MET A 192 2.48 1.70 5.19
N VAL A 193 1.92 1.06 4.17
CA VAL A 193 0.74 1.54 3.45
C VAL A 193 -0.52 0.74 3.81
N ALA A 194 -0.95 0.83 5.07
CA ALA A 194 -2.10 0.06 5.58
C ALA A 194 -3.50 0.42 5.00
N ARG A 195 -3.61 1.24 3.94
CA ARG A 195 -4.88 1.48 3.20
C ARG A 195 -4.76 1.77 1.69
N PHE A 196 -3.72 2.45 1.17
CA PHE A 196 -3.60 2.63 -0.29
C PHE A 196 -3.39 1.27 -0.95
N GLY A 197 -4.34 0.85 -1.79
CA GLY A 197 -4.26 -0.46 -2.39
C GLY A 197 -4.44 -1.64 -1.42
N VAL A 198 -5.02 -1.46 -0.23
CA VAL A 198 -5.41 -2.62 0.61
C VAL A 198 -6.41 -3.55 -0.09
N ARG A 199 -7.12 -3.05 -1.10
CA ARG A 199 -7.94 -3.82 -2.06
C ARG A 199 -7.22 -4.22 -3.37
N LYS A 200 -5.89 -4.07 -3.46
CA LYS A 200 -5.04 -4.71 -4.48
C LYS A 200 -4.69 -6.14 -4.06
N ALA A 201 -4.34 -6.34 -2.79
CA ALA A 201 -4.21 -7.67 -2.19
C ALA A 201 -5.58 -8.21 -1.71
N VAL A 202 -5.65 -9.49 -1.31
CA VAL A 202 -6.89 -10.11 -0.79
C VAL A 202 -6.65 -11.07 0.37
N PRO A 203 -7.50 -11.06 1.43
CA PRO A 203 -7.51 -12.12 2.42
C PRO A 203 -7.83 -13.45 1.73
N ILE A 204 -6.85 -14.36 1.72
CA ILE A 204 -6.93 -15.65 1.01
C ILE A 204 -8.12 -16.53 1.48
N HIS A 205 -8.66 -16.26 2.66
CA HIS A 205 -9.91 -16.83 3.17
C HIS A 205 -11.14 -16.58 2.25
N LEU A 206 -11.19 -15.46 1.51
CA LEU A 206 -12.26 -15.21 0.51
C LEU A 206 -12.12 -16.11 -0.73
N VAL A 207 -10.92 -16.61 -1.00
CA VAL A 207 -10.62 -17.50 -2.13
C VAL A 207 -11.14 -18.91 -1.86
N LEU A 208 -10.94 -19.38 -0.62
CA LEU A 208 -11.39 -20.70 -0.16
C LEU A 208 -12.91 -20.86 -0.26
N ASP A 209 -13.67 -19.77 -0.12
CA ASP A 209 -15.12 -19.77 -0.29
C ASP A 209 -15.54 -19.89 -1.77
N VAL A 210 -14.91 -19.15 -2.68
CA VAL A 210 -15.11 -19.31 -4.15
C VAL A 210 -14.76 -20.73 -4.59
N ILE A 211 -13.65 -21.29 -4.09
CA ILE A 211 -13.27 -22.68 -4.36
C ILE A 211 -14.38 -23.64 -3.92
N GLN A 212 -14.89 -23.52 -2.70
CA GLN A 212 -15.96 -24.39 -2.19
C GLN A 212 -17.29 -24.23 -2.93
N GLN A 213 -17.60 -23.04 -3.45
CA GLN A 213 -18.78 -22.81 -4.29
C GLN A 213 -18.65 -23.44 -5.69
N LYS A 214 -17.46 -23.39 -6.31
CA LYS A 214 -17.28 -23.66 -7.76
C LYS A 214 -16.65 -25.01 -8.12
N ASN A 215 -15.97 -25.69 -7.19
CA ASN A 215 -15.25 -26.95 -7.47
C ASN A 215 -16.13 -28.11 -8.00
N LYS A 216 -17.45 -28.05 -7.87
CA LYS A 216 -18.35 -29.12 -8.35
C LYS A 216 -18.57 -29.09 -9.86
N ASP A 217 -18.47 -27.91 -10.45
CA ASP A 217 -18.87 -27.64 -11.83
C ASP A 217 -17.65 -27.36 -12.73
N TYR A 218 -16.53 -26.92 -12.15
CA TYR A 218 -15.35 -26.44 -12.88
C TYR A 218 -14.03 -26.94 -12.29
N SER A 219 -13.03 -27.15 -13.15
CA SER A 219 -11.62 -27.10 -12.73
C SER A 219 -11.26 -25.66 -12.33
N ILE A 220 -10.43 -25.49 -11.31
CA ILE A 220 -10.02 -24.17 -10.81
C ILE A 220 -8.51 -24.02 -10.91
N VAL A 221 -8.03 -23.00 -11.62
CA VAL A 221 -6.60 -22.67 -11.69
C VAL A 221 -6.30 -21.42 -10.87
N ILE A 222 -5.33 -21.50 -9.96
CA ILE A 222 -4.91 -20.39 -9.10
C ILE A 222 -3.56 -19.83 -9.59
N PHE A 223 -3.57 -18.53 -9.86
CA PHE A 223 -2.42 -17.72 -10.29
C PHE A 223 -2.07 -16.70 -9.20
N GLY A 224 -0.82 -16.26 -9.11
CA GLY A 224 -0.47 -15.12 -8.27
C GLY A 224 0.98 -15.05 -7.81
N ASP A 225 1.25 -14.02 -7.00
CA ASP A 225 2.59 -13.57 -6.59
C ASP A 225 3.07 -14.13 -5.23
N ASP A 226 2.18 -14.66 -4.40
CA ASP A 226 2.49 -15.39 -3.16
C ASP A 226 2.36 -16.92 -3.39
N LEU A 227 3.42 -17.51 -3.93
CA LEU A 227 3.45 -18.92 -4.32
C LEU A 227 3.30 -19.87 -3.12
N ASP A 228 3.81 -19.50 -1.94
CA ASP A 228 3.76 -20.38 -0.78
C ASP A 228 2.38 -20.40 -0.13
N SER A 229 1.66 -19.27 -0.06
CA SER A 229 0.24 -19.29 0.32
C SER A 229 -0.64 -19.99 -0.72
N ILE A 230 -0.32 -19.88 -2.02
CA ILE A 230 -1.03 -20.59 -3.09
C ILE A 230 -0.87 -22.11 -2.97
N ARG A 231 0.36 -22.60 -2.69
CA ARG A 231 0.64 -24.02 -2.42
C ARG A 231 -0.10 -24.50 -1.15
N GLN A 232 -0.01 -23.76 -0.04
CA GLN A 232 -0.73 -24.07 1.21
C GLN A 232 -2.25 -24.14 1.00
N LEU A 233 -2.82 -23.24 0.19
CA LEU A 233 -4.24 -23.27 -0.15
C LEU A 233 -4.60 -24.51 -0.97
N LYS A 234 -3.79 -24.89 -1.97
CA LYS A 234 -4.01 -26.13 -2.74
C LYS A 234 -3.89 -27.36 -1.85
N GLU A 235 -2.86 -27.46 -1.01
CA GLU A 235 -2.65 -28.55 -0.07
C GLU A 235 -3.83 -28.71 0.90
N TYR A 236 -4.36 -27.61 1.44
CA TYR A 236 -5.56 -27.63 2.27
C TYR A 236 -6.80 -28.12 1.48
N CYS A 237 -7.01 -27.63 0.26
CA CYS A 237 -8.11 -28.09 -0.59
C CYS A 237 -8.02 -29.58 -0.89
N PHE A 238 -6.81 -30.11 -1.12
CA PHE A 238 -6.59 -31.53 -1.37
C PHE A 238 -6.74 -32.38 -0.10
N PHE A 239 -5.97 -32.10 0.95
CA PHE A 239 -5.92 -32.96 2.15
C PHE A 239 -7.08 -32.74 3.14
N SER A 240 -7.63 -31.53 3.24
CA SER A 240 -8.69 -31.20 4.22
C SER A 240 -10.08 -31.12 3.61
N LEU A 241 -10.21 -30.82 2.31
CA LEU A 241 -11.50 -30.76 1.60
C LEU A 241 -11.69 -31.85 0.53
N ASN A 242 -10.69 -32.71 0.28
CA ASN A 242 -10.72 -33.78 -0.72
C ASN A 242 -11.04 -33.27 -2.15
N LEU A 243 -10.50 -32.11 -2.53
CA LEU A 243 -10.66 -31.49 -3.85
C LEU A 243 -9.42 -31.73 -4.72
N SER A 244 -9.55 -32.52 -5.78
CA SER A 244 -8.44 -32.89 -6.69
C SER A 244 -8.38 -32.05 -7.98
N ASN A 245 -9.36 -31.18 -8.21
CA ASN A 245 -9.50 -30.32 -9.40
C ASN A 245 -9.02 -28.87 -9.17
N ILE A 246 -8.19 -28.67 -8.14
CA ILE A 246 -7.59 -27.38 -7.79
C ILE A 246 -6.13 -27.39 -8.25
N PHE A 247 -5.82 -26.54 -9.22
CA PHE A 247 -4.54 -26.47 -9.90
C PHE A 247 -3.82 -25.15 -9.61
N ILE A 248 -2.49 -25.20 -9.68
CA ILE A 248 -1.58 -24.05 -9.61
C ILE A 248 -0.64 -24.11 -10.81
N VAL A 249 0.03 -22.99 -11.13
CA VAL A 249 0.92 -22.88 -12.29
C VAL A 249 2.00 -23.98 -12.30
N ASP A 250 2.60 -24.24 -11.13
CA ASP A 250 3.62 -25.27 -10.90
C ASP A 250 3.19 -26.69 -11.34
N ASP A 251 1.89 -27.00 -11.39
CA ASP A 251 1.38 -28.32 -11.81
C ASP A 251 1.60 -28.59 -13.31
N PHE A 252 1.64 -27.53 -14.12
CA PHE A 252 1.82 -27.60 -15.56
C PHE A 252 3.27 -27.33 -15.96
N THR A 253 3.95 -26.41 -15.25
CA THR A 253 5.28 -25.90 -15.64
C THR A 253 6.44 -26.77 -15.15
N ASN A 254 6.56 -27.99 -15.68
CA ASN A 254 7.79 -28.78 -15.61
C ASN A 254 8.85 -28.40 -16.67
N HIS A 255 8.61 -27.33 -17.44
CA HIS A 255 9.48 -26.86 -18.52
C HIS A 255 10.43 -25.74 -18.04
N ASN A 256 11.58 -25.61 -18.72
CA ASN A 256 12.60 -24.59 -18.46
C ASN A 256 12.18 -23.17 -18.91
N PHE A 257 10.95 -22.74 -18.61
CA PHE A 257 10.49 -21.39 -18.87
C PHE A 257 11.24 -20.39 -17.99
N SER A 258 11.75 -19.33 -18.62
CA SER A 258 12.15 -18.13 -17.88
C SER A 258 10.93 -17.44 -17.28
N ARG A 259 11.08 -16.68 -16.18
CA ARG A 259 9.93 -16.06 -15.49
C ARG A 259 9.06 -15.20 -16.41
N LYS A 260 9.64 -14.48 -17.37
CA LYS A 260 8.90 -13.74 -18.41
C LYS A 260 8.02 -14.61 -19.31
N GLN A 261 8.49 -15.81 -19.69
CA GLN A 261 7.68 -16.78 -20.43
C GLN A 261 6.55 -17.33 -19.55
N GLN A 262 6.82 -17.59 -18.28
CA GLN A 262 5.78 -17.92 -17.30
C GLN A 262 4.74 -16.79 -17.19
N THR A 263 5.14 -15.52 -17.05
CA THR A 263 4.22 -14.36 -17.00
C THR A 263 3.32 -14.25 -18.24
N LEU A 264 3.85 -14.53 -19.44
CA LEU A 264 3.07 -14.55 -20.68
C LEU A 264 2.17 -15.79 -20.79
N PHE A 265 2.63 -16.96 -20.35
CA PHE A 265 1.83 -18.18 -20.25
C PHE A 265 0.64 -18.00 -19.30
N GLU A 266 0.88 -17.46 -18.10
CA GLU A 266 -0.13 -17.21 -17.09
C GLU A 266 -1.19 -16.22 -17.60
N LEU A 267 -0.78 -15.12 -18.24
CA LEU A 267 -1.70 -14.14 -18.85
C LEU A 267 -2.66 -14.80 -19.84
N ILE A 268 -2.13 -15.69 -20.69
CA ILE A 268 -2.87 -16.28 -21.79
C ILE A 268 -3.76 -17.42 -21.32
N LEU A 269 -3.29 -18.27 -20.39
CA LEU A 269 -4.13 -19.29 -19.76
C LEU A 269 -5.26 -18.64 -18.95
N LEU A 270 -4.96 -17.58 -18.18
CA LEU A 270 -5.96 -16.75 -17.50
C LEU A 270 -7.02 -16.23 -18.49
N SER A 271 -6.59 -15.80 -19.69
CA SER A 271 -7.49 -15.32 -20.75
C SER A 271 -8.34 -16.40 -21.45
N MET A 272 -8.10 -17.68 -21.18
CA MET A 272 -8.86 -18.80 -21.74
C MET A 272 -9.98 -19.31 -20.82
N SER A 273 -10.03 -18.82 -19.58
CA SER A 273 -11.04 -19.26 -18.58
C SER A 273 -12.42 -18.61 -18.75
N LEU A 274 -13.46 -19.27 -18.22
CA LEU A 274 -14.85 -18.81 -18.26
C LEU A 274 -15.12 -17.61 -17.33
N GLU A 275 -14.55 -17.65 -16.12
CA GLU A 275 -14.66 -16.60 -15.11
C GLU A 275 -13.27 -16.34 -14.51
N ILE A 276 -12.94 -15.06 -14.31
CA ILE A 276 -11.67 -14.62 -13.72
C ILE A 276 -11.98 -13.95 -12.37
N TYR A 277 -11.78 -14.68 -11.29
CA TYR A 277 -11.88 -14.15 -9.93
C TYR A 277 -10.59 -13.43 -9.54
N THR A 278 -10.68 -12.25 -8.93
CA THR A 278 -9.49 -11.45 -8.61
C THR A 278 -9.52 -10.81 -7.22
N SER A 279 -8.33 -10.57 -6.66
CA SER A 279 -8.18 -9.69 -5.49
C SER A 279 -8.77 -8.30 -5.75
N GLY A 280 -8.37 -7.66 -6.86
CA GLY A 280 -8.86 -6.37 -7.32
C GLY A 280 -8.66 -6.22 -8.82
N ARG A 281 -8.61 -4.99 -9.33
CA ARG A 281 -8.28 -4.73 -10.74
C ARG A 281 -6.78 -4.45 -10.88
N SER A 282 -6.12 -5.11 -11.82
CA SER A 282 -4.74 -4.87 -12.24
C SER A 282 -4.66 -4.93 -13.75
N GLY A 283 -3.67 -4.28 -14.38
CA GLY A 283 -3.48 -4.36 -15.83
C GLY A 283 -3.35 -5.79 -16.34
N PHE A 284 -2.81 -6.70 -15.54
CA PHE A 284 -2.70 -8.12 -15.89
C PHE A 284 -4.07 -8.81 -16.03
N SER A 285 -4.95 -8.67 -15.02
CA SER A 285 -6.29 -9.27 -15.09
C SER A 285 -7.26 -8.51 -16.00
N ASN A 286 -7.10 -7.19 -16.13
CA ASN A 286 -7.81 -6.37 -17.12
C ASN A 286 -7.44 -6.78 -18.56
N LEU A 287 -6.14 -6.98 -18.83
CA LEU A 287 -5.67 -7.44 -20.14
C LEU A 287 -6.18 -8.84 -20.45
N ALA A 288 -6.05 -9.79 -19.50
CA ALA A 288 -6.63 -11.12 -19.67
C ALA A 288 -8.13 -11.03 -20.02
N ASN A 289 -8.93 -10.26 -19.26
CA ASN A 289 -10.34 -10.03 -19.53
C ASN A 289 -10.61 -9.51 -20.96
N ILE A 290 -9.86 -8.50 -21.43
CA ILE A 290 -9.99 -7.96 -22.79
C ILE A 290 -9.64 -9.02 -23.85
N LEU A 291 -8.61 -9.84 -23.60
CA LEU A 291 -8.18 -10.91 -24.52
C LEU A 291 -9.14 -12.11 -24.56
N THR A 292 -9.97 -12.30 -23.52
CA THR A 292 -10.90 -13.44 -23.47
C THR A 292 -11.95 -13.42 -24.57
N ARG A 293 -12.48 -14.62 -24.86
CA ARG A 293 -13.55 -14.78 -25.86
C ARG A 293 -14.88 -14.21 -25.36
N GLU A 294 -15.24 -14.45 -24.10
CA GLU A 294 -16.49 -13.97 -23.49
C GLU A 294 -16.49 -14.00 -21.95
N SER A 295 -15.31 -14.01 -21.29
CA SER A 295 -15.21 -14.27 -19.85
C SER A 295 -15.75 -13.13 -18.97
N LYS A 296 -16.01 -13.45 -17.69
CA LYS A 296 -16.41 -12.47 -16.68
C LYS A 296 -15.33 -12.24 -15.63
N LEU A 297 -14.74 -11.04 -15.62
CA LEU A 297 -13.89 -10.55 -14.53
C LEU A 297 -14.74 -10.23 -13.28
N LEU A 298 -14.34 -10.79 -12.13
CA LEU A 298 -15.07 -10.75 -10.86
C LEU A 298 -14.13 -10.43 -9.69
N SER A 299 -14.15 -9.20 -9.16
CA SER A 299 -13.39 -8.92 -7.94
C SER A 299 -14.05 -9.56 -6.72
N LEU A 300 -13.25 -10.22 -5.89
CA LEU A 300 -13.65 -10.82 -4.60
C LEU A 300 -14.25 -9.79 -3.62
N TYR A 301 -13.95 -8.50 -3.80
CA TYR A 301 -14.55 -7.39 -3.05
C TYR A 301 -15.80 -6.76 -3.71
N GLU A 302 -16.19 -7.22 -4.90
CA GLU A 302 -17.37 -6.76 -5.65
C GLU A 302 -18.47 -7.83 -5.68
N ILE A 303 -18.14 -9.12 -5.52
CA ILE A 303 -19.12 -10.23 -5.47
C ILE A 303 -19.75 -10.50 -4.09
N TYR A 304 -19.11 -10.03 -3.01
CA TYR A 304 -19.57 -10.23 -1.63
C TYR A 304 -19.88 -8.89 -0.96
N SER A 305 -20.95 -8.83 -0.16
CA SER A 305 -21.19 -7.72 0.79
C SER A 305 -20.09 -7.67 1.87
N LYS A 306 -20.02 -6.56 2.62
CA LYS A 306 -19.00 -6.38 3.68
C LYS A 306 -19.26 -7.32 4.86
N GLU A 307 -20.53 -7.58 5.11
CA GLU A 307 -21.08 -8.51 6.08
C GLU A 307 -20.72 -9.96 5.71
N GLU A 308 -20.84 -10.35 4.43
CA GLU A 308 -20.38 -11.65 3.94
C GLU A 308 -18.86 -11.77 3.99
N GLN A 309 -18.10 -10.76 3.55
CA GLN A 309 -16.63 -10.76 3.64
C GLN A 309 -16.16 -10.95 5.09
N LEU A 310 -16.75 -10.21 6.04
CA LEU A 310 -16.41 -10.32 7.47
C LEU A 310 -16.75 -11.70 8.02
N LYS A 311 -17.91 -12.26 7.64
CA LYS A 311 -18.33 -13.61 8.03
C LYS A 311 -17.37 -14.67 7.49
N ILE A 312 -17.08 -14.67 6.18
CA ILE A 312 -16.22 -15.65 5.48
C ILE A 312 -14.81 -15.63 6.05
N ILE A 313 -14.21 -14.45 6.20
CA ILE A 313 -12.85 -14.33 6.77
C ILE A 313 -12.86 -14.82 8.22
N SER A 314 -13.86 -14.44 9.02
CA SER A 314 -13.95 -14.86 10.43
C SER A 314 -14.15 -16.38 10.61
N SER A 315 -14.84 -17.06 9.68
CA SER A 315 -15.03 -18.52 9.76
C SER A 315 -13.78 -19.34 9.41
N TYR A 316 -12.85 -18.77 8.66
CA TYR A 316 -11.65 -19.50 8.20
C TYR A 316 -10.34 -19.06 8.86
N VAL A 317 -10.20 -17.79 9.31
CA VAL A 317 -8.91 -17.23 9.80
C VAL A 317 -8.32 -17.94 11.04
N SER A 318 -9.14 -18.65 11.80
CA SER A 318 -8.74 -19.50 12.93
C SER A 318 -8.55 -20.98 12.58
N THR A 319 -9.09 -21.41 11.43
CA THR A 319 -9.17 -22.80 10.97
C THR A 319 -8.01 -23.18 10.05
N ILE A 320 -7.58 -22.25 9.20
CA ILE A 320 -6.42 -22.40 8.30
C ILE A 320 -5.35 -21.36 8.66
N GLN A 321 -4.11 -21.81 8.82
CA GLN A 321 -2.98 -20.96 9.19
C GLN A 321 -2.02 -20.84 8.01
N PHE A 322 -1.99 -19.65 7.41
CA PHE A 322 -1.01 -19.25 6.41
C PHE A 322 0.21 -18.60 7.07
N HIS A 323 1.19 -18.18 6.27
CA HIS A 323 2.30 -17.36 6.77
C HIS A 323 1.79 -16.14 7.59
N HIS A 324 2.48 -15.82 8.69
CA HIS A 324 1.98 -14.89 9.70
C HIS A 324 1.59 -13.50 9.14
N LEU A 325 2.25 -13.01 8.09
CA LEU A 325 1.88 -11.74 7.43
C LEU A 325 0.58 -11.83 6.64
N GLN A 326 0.29 -12.94 5.97
CA GLN A 326 -0.96 -13.17 5.24
C GLN A 326 -2.15 -13.37 6.21
N GLN A 327 -1.88 -13.95 7.38
CA GLN A 327 -2.86 -14.03 8.47
C GLN A 327 -3.06 -12.66 9.16
N ALA A 328 -1.98 -11.89 9.40
CA ALA A 328 -2.06 -10.51 9.91
C ALA A 328 -2.86 -9.60 8.96
N PHE A 329 -2.63 -9.72 7.65
CA PHE A 329 -3.39 -9.00 6.62
C PHE A 329 -4.89 -9.35 6.65
N SER A 330 -5.22 -10.61 6.90
CA SER A 330 -6.61 -11.05 7.07
C SER A 330 -7.28 -10.43 8.31
N TYR A 331 -6.56 -10.35 9.45
CA TYR A 331 -7.06 -9.67 10.65
C TYR A 331 -7.13 -8.13 10.48
N LEU A 332 -6.21 -7.51 9.76
CA LEU A 332 -6.29 -6.09 9.38
C LEU A 332 -7.56 -5.85 8.54
N HIS A 333 -7.89 -6.76 7.64
CA HIS A 333 -9.11 -6.66 6.83
C HIS A 333 -10.38 -6.80 7.69
N LEU A 334 -10.40 -7.69 8.68
CA LEU A 334 -11.49 -7.77 9.66
C LEU A 334 -11.65 -6.48 10.49
N TYR A 335 -10.55 -5.83 10.89
CA TYR A 335 -10.62 -4.48 11.50
C TYR A 335 -11.23 -3.44 10.54
N LEU A 336 -10.82 -3.42 9.28
CA LEU A 336 -11.31 -2.44 8.31
C LEU A 336 -12.82 -2.63 8.04
N LEU A 337 -13.28 -3.87 7.86
CA LEU A 337 -14.70 -4.20 7.69
C LEU A 337 -15.52 -3.87 8.94
N SER A 338 -15.10 -4.33 10.13
CA SER A 338 -15.80 -4.05 11.40
C SER A 338 -15.86 -2.55 11.72
N LYS A 339 -14.83 -1.77 11.35
CA LYS A 339 -14.87 -0.29 11.42
C LYS A 339 -15.89 0.31 10.46
N GLU A 340 -15.96 -0.16 9.21
CA GLU A 340 -16.91 0.36 8.22
C GLU A 340 -18.37 -0.01 8.56
N LEU A 341 -18.58 -1.22 9.05
CA LEU A 341 -19.86 -1.75 9.58
C LEU A 341 -20.23 -1.18 10.96
N LYS A 342 -19.37 -0.34 11.56
CA LYS A 342 -19.58 0.33 12.86
C LYS A 342 -19.78 -0.63 14.04
N HIS A 343 -19.14 -1.80 13.99
CA HIS A 343 -19.10 -2.76 15.10
C HIS A 343 -18.42 -2.14 16.35
N PRO A 344 -18.64 -2.67 17.56
CA PRO A 344 -18.08 -2.13 18.79
C PRO A 344 -16.57 -1.91 18.75
N LEU A 345 -16.08 -0.79 19.31
CA LEU A 345 -14.65 -0.46 19.31
C LEU A 345 -13.77 -1.52 19.99
N SER A 346 -14.33 -2.32 20.90
CA SER A 346 -13.66 -3.46 21.54
C SER A 346 -13.41 -4.63 20.59
N GLU A 347 -14.31 -4.87 19.64
CA GLU A 347 -14.16 -5.92 18.61
C GLU A 347 -13.11 -5.48 17.57
N GLN A 348 -13.21 -4.22 17.11
CA GLN A 348 -12.18 -3.57 16.29
C GLN A 348 -10.79 -3.61 16.96
N GLN A 349 -10.72 -3.44 18.29
CA GLN A 349 -9.47 -3.54 19.04
C GLN A 349 -8.90 -4.96 19.00
N ALA A 350 -9.73 -5.99 19.15
CA ALA A 350 -9.30 -7.39 19.16
C ALA A 350 -8.66 -7.79 17.82
N PHE A 351 -9.27 -7.43 16.68
CA PHE A 351 -8.69 -7.69 15.37
C PHE A 351 -7.32 -7.00 15.16
N LEU A 352 -7.17 -5.75 15.65
CA LEU A 352 -5.87 -5.05 15.62
C LEU A 352 -4.84 -5.69 16.56
N GLU A 353 -5.27 -6.29 17.68
CA GLU A 353 -4.39 -6.98 18.61
C GLU A 353 -3.91 -8.32 18.07
N GLU A 354 -4.75 -9.10 17.37
CA GLU A 354 -4.27 -10.29 16.63
C GLU A 354 -3.35 -9.89 15.47
N THR A 355 -3.67 -8.82 14.72
CA THR A 355 -2.82 -8.26 13.66
C THR A 355 -1.41 -7.93 14.19
N LEU A 356 -1.32 -7.29 15.35
CA LEU A 356 -0.04 -6.86 15.96
C LEU A 356 0.67 -7.97 16.74
N LYS A 357 0.03 -9.09 17.08
CA LYS A 357 0.75 -10.31 17.50
C LYS A 357 1.47 -10.97 16.34
N LEU A 358 0.85 -10.97 15.16
CA LEU A 358 1.35 -11.61 13.95
C LEU A 358 2.36 -10.74 13.19
N ASP A 359 2.20 -9.41 13.18
CA ASP A 359 3.20 -8.45 12.69
C ASP A 359 3.47 -7.31 13.70
N PRO A 360 4.26 -7.57 14.77
CA PRO A 360 4.53 -6.59 15.84
C PRO A 360 5.37 -5.39 15.40
N ASN A 361 6.00 -5.46 14.24
CA ASN A 361 6.83 -4.39 13.67
C ASN A 361 6.01 -3.42 12.80
N ASN A 362 4.72 -3.67 12.60
CA ASN A 362 3.87 -2.89 11.71
C ASN A 362 3.42 -1.56 12.33
N ILE A 363 4.21 -0.51 12.12
CA ILE A 363 3.96 0.81 12.72
C ILE A 363 2.64 1.44 12.21
N ALA A 364 2.24 1.16 10.97
CA ALA A 364 0.93 1.57 10.46
C ALA A 364 -0.22 0.95 11.27
N ASN A 365 -0.15 -0.34 11.58
CA ASN A 365 -1.12 -1.01 12.46
C ASN A 365 -1.05 -0.50 13.93
N LYS A 366 0.14 -0.11 14.42
CA LYS A 366 0.27 0.58 15.73
C LYS A 366 -0.49 1.91 15.73
N ILE A 367 -0.45 2.70 14.64
CA ILE A 367 -1.23 3.94 14.48
C ILE A 367 -2.75 3.65 14.49
N LEU A 368 -3.20 2.58 13.82
CA LEU A 368 -4.60 2.16 13.83
C LEU A 368 -5.07 1.73 15.23
N LEU A 369 -4.25 1.03 16.00
CA LEU A 369 -4.54 0.68 17.40
C LEU A 369 -4.57 1.92 18.31
N LEU A 370 -3.64 2.86 18.14
CA LEU A 370 -3.65 4.13 18.87
C LEU A 370 -4.92 4.93 18.61
N TYR A 371 -5.36 5.04 17.35
CA TYR A 371 -6.64 5.65 16.98
C TYR A 371 -7.83 5.00 17.70
N ASN A 372 -7.93 3.67 17.64
CA ASN A 372 -9.00 2.92 18.30
C ASN A 372 -8.98 3.09 19.85
N LEU A 373 -7.80 3.12 20.47
CA LEU A 373 -7.65 3.35 21.91
C LEU A 373 -8.01 4.78 22.33
N LEU A 374 -7.70 5.78 21.50
CA LEU A 374 -8.06 7.18 21.73
C LEU A 374 -9.59 7.37 21.69
N LEU A 375 -10.27 6.79 20.69
CA LEU A 375 -11.74 6.77 20.61
C LEU A 375 -12.39 6.11 21.85
N GLN A 376 -11.76 5.06 22.39
CA GLN A 376 -12.19 4.40 23.63
C GLN A 376 -11.76 5.14 24.92
N LYS A 377 -11.12 6.31 24.82
CA LYS A 377 -10.49 7.05 25.94
C LYS A 377 -9.50 6.22 26.79
N LYS A 378 -8.90 5.17 26.23
CA LYS A 378 -7.92 4.27 26.88
C LYS A 378 -6.51 4.90 26.93
N TYR A 379 -6.43 6.15 27.37
CA TYR A 379 -5.26 7.02 27.23
C TYR A 379 -3.98 6.41 27.83
N SER A 380 -4.02 5.81 29.02
CA SER A 380 -2.84 5.17 29.63
C SER A 380 -2.25 4.03 28.79
N LYS A 381 -3.07 3.29 28.04
CA LYS A 381 -2.60 2.21 27.15
C LYS A 381 -2.03 2.78 25.85
N ALA A 382 -2.62 3.86 25.33
CA ALA A 382 -2.09 4.56 24.16
C ALA A 382 -0.75 5.24 24.45
N ASP A 383 -0.61 5.88 25.61
CA ASP A 383 0.63 6.52 26.06
C ASP A 383 1.76 5.50 26.25
N PHE A 384 1.48 4.34 26.84
CA PHE A 384 2.44 3.24 26.97
C PHE A 384 2.87 2.66 25.60
N ILE A 385 1.97 2.55 24.62
CA ILE A 385 2.35 2.13 23.26
C ILE A 385 3.30 3.15 22.62
N LEU A 386 3.05 4.44 22.82
CA LEU A 386 3.94 5.50 22.34
C LEU A 386 5.27 5.57 23.09
N GLU A 387 5.29 5.28 24.39
CA GLU A 387 6.53 5.13 25.18
C GLU A 387 7.46 4.11 24.53
N ASN A 388 6.95 2.90 24.25
CA ASN A 388 7.71 1.85 23.58
C ASN A 388 8.20 2.26 22.19
N ILE A 389 7.38 2.95 21.39
CA ILE A 389 7.78 3.49 20.08
C ILE A 389 8.88 4.57 20.23
N PHE A 390 8.77 5.46 21.22
CA PHE A 390 9.70 6.58 21.43
C PHE A 390 11.02 6.16 22.11
N LEU A 391 11.08 5.00 22.76
CA LEU A 391 12.33 4.41 23.26
C LEU A 391 13.24 3.91 22.13
N ASN A 392 12.70 3.65 20.94
CA ASN A 392 13.45 3.25 19.75
C ASN A 392 13.41 4.36 18.70
N ASN A 393 14.52 5.09 18.52
CA ASN A 393 14.60 6.20 17.55
C ASN A 393 14.15 5.80 16.13
N HIS A 394 14.47 4.60 15.67
CA HIS A 394 14.07 4.14 14.34
C HIS A 394 12.54 3.96 14.24
N GLU A 395 11.90 3.33 15.22
CA GLU A 395 10.42 3.19 15.23
C GLU A 395 9.72 4.54 15.42
N LYS A 396 10.29 5.44 16.24
CA LYS A 396 9.79 6.81 16.41
C LYS A 396 9.81 7.59 15.10
N ASP A 397 10.93 7.55 14.37
CA ASP A 397 11.09 8.32 13.14
C ASP A 397 10.24 7.69 12.01
N LEU A 398 10.11 6.36 11.97
CA LEU A 398 9.19 5.64 11.08
C LEU A 398 7.71 5.93 11.41
N PHE A 399 7.35 6.03 12.69
CA PHE A 399 6.01 6.43 13.15
C PHE A 399 5.67 7.84 12.70
N MET A 400 6.61 8.79 12.80
CA MET A 400 6.41 10.15 12.32
C MET A 400 6.28 10.20 10.80
N TYR A 401 7.12 9.46 10.06
CA TYR A 401 7.03 9.36 8.60
C TYR A 401 5.66 8.83 8.16
N ILE A 402 5.16 7.74 8.75
CA ILE A 402 3.85 7.17 8.41
C ILE A 402 2.71 8.11 8.83
N LEU A 403 2.75 8.66 10.06
CA LEU A 403 1.69 9.54 10.56
C LEU A 403 1.50 10.79 9.69
N PHE A 404 2.59 11.35 9.16
CA PHE A 404 2.56 12.50 8.25
C PHE A 404 2.71 12.10 6.76
N GLN A 405 2.39 10.85 6.41
CA GLN A 405 2.42 10.40 5.01
C GLN A 405 1.38 11.14 4.17
N GLU A 406 1.80 11.63 3.01
CA GLU A 406 0.96 12.31 2.02
C GLU A 406 0.28 11.31 1.08
N ASN A 407 -0.90 11.68 0.59
CA ASN A 407 -1.59 10.99 -0.49
C ASN A 407 -0.85 11.29 -1.81
N PRO A 408 -0.28 10.29 -2.53
CA PRO A 408 0.25 10.52 -3.86
C PRO A 408 -0.83 11.06 -4.80
N GLN A 409 -0.44 11.97 -5.69
CA GLN A 409 -1.33 12.40 -6.77
C GLN A 409 -1.57 11.23 -7.75
N PRO A 410 -2.74 11.15 -8.42
CA PRO A 410 -3.85 12.11 -8.41
C PRO A 410 -4.89 11.86 -7.29
N TYR A 411 -4.58 11.09 -6.24
CA TYR A 411 -5.56 10.63 -5.23
C TYR A 411 -5.96 11.70 -4.19
N GLY A 412 -6.07 12.97 -4.60
CA GLY A 412 -6.67 14.08 -3.85
C GLY A 412 -5.72 14.92 -2.99
N GLY A 413 -4.45 14.55 -2.85
CA GLY A 413 -3.49 15.24 -1.98
C GLY A 413 -3.85 15.16 -0.49
N GLY A 414 -3.14 15.91 0.37
CA GLY A 414 -3.35 15.90 1.82
C GLY A 414 -2.74 14.70 2.56
N LEU A 415 -2.89 14.70 3.89
CA LEU A 415 -2.28 13.72 4.78
C LEU A 415 -3.19 12.50 5.01
N PHE A 416 -2.65 11.30 4.82
CA PHE A 416 -3.39 10.04 4.80
C PHE A 416 -3.94 9.61 6.18
N TYR A 417 -3.22 9.91 7.27
CA TYR A 417 -3.69 9.73 8.66
C TYR A 417 -4.25 11.00 9.29
N SER A 418 -4.63 12.01 8.49
CA SER A 418 -5.30 13.24 8.96
C SER A 418 -6.45 12.96 9.93
N TYR A 419 -7.30 11.97 9.63
CA TYR A 419 -8.43 11.54 10.47
C TYR A 419 -8.05 11.01 11.87
N VAL A 420 -6.78 10.69 12.12
CA VAL A 420 -6.26 10.25 13.43
C VAL A 420 -5.80 11.44 14.27
N MET A 421 -5.25 12.48 13.63
CA MET A 421 -4.60 13.61 14.31
C MET A 421 -5.52 14.37 15.29
N PRO A 422 -6.82 14.62 15.00
CA PRO A 422 -7.75 15.22 15.96
C PRO A 422 -7.89 14.45 17.28
N GLU A 423 -7.75 13.13 17.29
CA GLU A 423 -7.97 12.32 18.50
C GLU A 423 -6.86 12.52 19.54
N PHE A 424 -5.62 12.80 19.10
CA PHE A 424 -4.54 13.22 20.00
C PHE A 424 -4.83 14.58 20.66
N LEU A 425 -5.51 15.49 19.95
CA LEU A 425 -5.84 16.83 20.46
C LEU A 425 -7.09 16.83 21.38
N LYS A 426 -7.89 15.76 21.35
CA LYS A 426 -9.10 15.56 22.16
C LYS A 426 -8.85 14.90 23.54
N VAL A 427 -7.60 14.61 23.91
CA VAL A 427 -7.26 13.88 25.15
C VAL A 427 -7.49 14.74 26.40
N ASP A 428 -8.43 14.33 27.25
CA ASP A 428 -8.70 14.97 28.54
C ASP A 428 -7.47 14.88 29.47
N TYR A 429 -7.03 16.02 30.02
CA TYR A 429 -5.85 16.15 30.89
C TYR A 429 -4.54 15.57 30.28
N ILE A 430 -4.33 15.77 28.97
CA ILE A 430 -3.21 15.20 28.20
C ILE A 430 -1.81 15.32 28.84
N PHE A 431 -1.55 16.35 29.67
CA PHE A 431 -0.29 16.50 30.41
C PHE A 431 0.04 15.35 31.38
N LYS A 432 -0.90 14.46 31.68
CA LYS A 432 -0.68 13.22 32.44
C LYS A 432 -0.04 12.10 31.60
N PHE A 433 -0.01 12.28 30.28
CA PHE A 433 0.37 11.29 29.28
C PHE A 433 1.50 11.89 28.41
N PRO A 434 2.77 11.84 28.86
CA PRO A 434 3.85 12.61 28.25
C PRO A 434 4.13 12.27 26.78
N TYR A 435 3.85 11.05 26.33
CA TYR A 435 4.09 10.64 24.94
C TYR A 435 2.92 11.05 24.02
N LEU A 436 1.68 10.92 24.48
CA LEU A 436 0.50 11.52 23.84
C LEU A 436 0.65 13.04 23.70
N PHE A 437 1.09 13.71 24.76
CA PHE A 437 1.37 15.15 24.74
C PHE A 437 2.47 15.52 23.73
N SER A 438 3.53 14.69 23.64
CA SER A 438 4.62 14.91 22.68
C SER A 438 4.17 14.76 21.23
N VAL A 439 3.38 13.73 20.91
CA VAL A 439 2.78 13.55 19.57
C VAL A 439 1.85 14.72 19.22
N ALA A 440 0.99 15.13 20.15
CA ALA A 440 0.10 16.29 19.96
C ALA A 440 0.87 17.59 19.67
N CYS A 441 1.99 17.84 20.37
CA CYS A 441 2.85 18.99 20.09
C CYS A 441 3.46 18.95 18.68
N ILE A 442 3.88 17.77 18.21
CA ILE A 442 4.50 17.60 16.89
C ILE A 442 3.45 17.74 15.76
N ILE A 443 2.23 17.25 15.96
CA ILE A 443 1.09 17.47 15.06
C ILE A 443 0.82 18.97 14.88
N ILE A 444 0.80 19.73 15.97
CA ILE A 444 0.57 21.19 15.94
C ILE A 444 1.70 21.91 15.20
N ASP A 445 2.96 21.53 15.46
CA ASP A 445 4.12 22.16 14.83
C ASP A 445 4.16 21.88 13.31
N LYS A 446 3.93 20.63 12.90
CA LYS A 446 3.81 20.28 11.48
C LYS A 446 2.68 21.04 10.77
N ILE A 447 1.48 21.08 11.35
CA ILE A 447 0.31 21.72 10.73
C ILE A 447 0.41 23.26 10.71
N LYS A 448 1.18 23.87 11.61
CA LYS A 448 1.53 25.31 11.53
C LYS A 448 2.45 25.64 10.36
N ASN A 449 3.31 24.70 9.97
CA ASN A 449 4.31 24.86 8.92
C ASN A 449 3.87 24.30 7.55
N MET A 450 2.61 23.90 7.40
CA MET A 450 2.02 23.40 6.15
C MET A 450 1.18 24.48 5.46
N GLU A 451 1.34 24.62 4.14
CA GLU A 451 0.52 25.51 3.32
C GLU A 451 -0.94 25.02 3.26
N ILE A 452 -1.87 25.97 3.19
CA ILE A 452 -3.31 25.69 3.35
C ILE A 452 -3.84 24.82 2.21
N ASP A 453 -3.35 25.04 0.99
CA ASP A 453 -3.79 24.33 -0.22
C ASP A 453 -3.23 22.89 -0.31
N PHE A 454 -2.28 22.53 0.57
CA PHE A 454 -1.80 21.15 0.69
C PHE A 454 -2.73 20.25 1.51
N LEU A 455 -3.78 20.81 2.11
CA LEU A 455 -4.63 20.15 3.13
C LEU A 455 -6.06 19.93 2.64
N TYR A 456 -6.25 19.50 1.39
CA TYR A 456 -7.58 19.17 0.84
C TYR A 456 -8.29 18.08 1.69
N GLY A 457 -9.37 18.50 2.34
CA GLY A 457 -10.02 17.74 3.42
C GLY A 457 -10.78 18.67 4.39
N ALA A 458 -11.63 19.53 3.84
CA ALA A 458 -11.96 20.86 4.39
C ALA A 458 -12.63 20.93 5.80
N ASN A 459 -13.03 19.80 6.40
CA ASN A 459 -13.61 19.77 7.74
C ASN A 459 -12.56 19.63 8.85
N ASP A 460 -11.65 18.65 8.74
CA ASP A 460 -10.73 18.30 9.83
C ASP A 460 -9.66 19.37 10.07
N VAL A 461 -9.23 20.07 9.02
CA VAL A 461 -8.22 21.15 9.13
C VAL A 461 -8.76 22.34 9.92
N LYS A 462 -10.01 22.72 9.68
CA LYS A 462 -10.70 23.80 10.41
C LYS A 462 -10.96 23.41 11.86
N PHE A 463 -11.26 22.12 12.10
CA PHE A 463 -11.35 21.55 13.44
C PHE A 463 -9.99 21.59 14.17
N ILE A 464 -8.90 21.17 13.52
CA ILE A 464 -7.55 21.16 14.11
C ILE A 464 -7.08 22.58 14.45
N LYS A 465 -7.25 23.57 13.56
CA LYS A 465 -6.92 24.97 13.87
C LYS A 465 -7.68 25.48 15.11
N THR A 466 -8.95 25.10 15.27
CA THR A 466 -9.75 25.41 16.48
C THR A 466 -9.21 24.75 17.77
N TYR A 467 -8.40 23.69 17.65
CA TYR A 467 -7.71 23.04 18.78
C TYR A 467 -6.30 23.58 19.01
N VAL A 468 -5.58 24.05 17.97
CA VAL A 468 -4.24 24.65 18.09
C VAL A 468 -4.23 25.79 19.12
N ASP A 469 -5.20 26.70 19.06
CA ASP A 469 -5.27 27.86 19.97
C ASP A 469 -5.51 27.43 21.44
N LYS A 470 -6.35 26.40 21.65
CA LYS A 470 -6.56 25.79 22.97
C LYS A 470 -5.30 25.09 23.47
N PHE A 471 -4.53 24.49 22.57
CA PHE A 471 -3.38 23.67 22.93
C PHE A 471 -2.12 24.50 23.24
N GLU A 472 -1.93 25.67 22.63
CA GLU A 472 -0.86 26.59 23.06
C GLU A 472 -1.06 27.06 24.52
N ILE A 473 -2.31 27.25 24.97
CA ILE A 473 -2.61 27.51 26.40
C ILE A 473 -2.16 26.32 27.27
N PHE A 474 -2.46 25.08 26.86
CA PHE A 474 -1.99 23.88 27.58
C PHE A 474 -0.47 23.70 27.53
N LYS A 475 0.20 24.08 26.44
CA LYS A 475 1.66 24.03 26.29
C LYS A 475 2.37 25.02 27.22
N VAL A 476 1.83 26.23 27.37
CA VAL A 476 2.29 27.20 28.38
C VAL A 476 2.08 26.66 29.81
N GLN A 477 0.90 26.11 30.10
CA GLN A 477 0.62 25.49 31.41
C GLN A 477 1.56 24.31 31.71
N TYR A 478 1.81 23.43 30.73
CA TYR A 478 2.74 22.30 30.88
C TYR A 478 4.19 22.74 31.08
N ASN A 479 4.65 23.76 30.34
CA ASN A 479 5.97 24.34 30.57
C ASN A 479 6.10 24.96 31.97
N ASN A 480 5.04 25.60 32.49
CA ASN A 480 5.01 26.09 33.87
C ASN A 480 5.01 24.93 34.89
N ILE A 481 4.31 23.83 34.61
CA ILE A 481 4.36 22.60 35.43
C ILE A 481 5.76 22.00 35.42
N LEU A 482 6.39 21.82 34.24
CA LEU A 482 7.76 21.33 34.12
C LEU A 482 8.77 22.25 34.82
N GLN A 483 8.67 23.57 34.67
CA GLN A 483 9.52 24.51 35.39
C GLN A 483 9.30 24.40 36.91
N SER A 484 8.07 24.31 37.39
CA SER A 484 7.80 24.16 38.83
C SER A 484 8.32 22.82 39.37
N GLN A 485 8.20 21.72 38.62
CA GLN A 485 8.74 20.41 38.98
C GLN A 485 10.27 20.39 38.93
N ALA A 486 10.91 20.99 37.91
CA ALA A 486 12.36 21.09 37.80
C ALA A 486 12.93 21.97 38.92
N GLN A 487 12.31 23.13 39.18
CA GLN A 487 12.63 23.94 40.36
C GLN A 487 12.43 23.16 41.66
N CYS A 488 11.39 22.36 41.79
CA CYS A 488 11.16 21.53 42.98
C CYS A 488 12.27 20.47 43.14
N ARG A 489 12.59 19.71 42.08
CA ARG A 489 13.70 18.75 42.03
C ARG A 489 15.02 19.42 42.44
N CYS A 490 15.36 20.58 41.86
CA CYS A 490 16.53 21.37 42.25
C CYS A 490 16.47 21.83 43.71
N LYS A 491 15.33 22.36 44.20
CA LYS A 491 15.12 22.78 45.59
C LYS A 491 15.19 21.62 46.60
N THR A 492 14.92 20.38 46.15
CA THR A 492 15.12 19.14 46.94
C THR A 492 16.53 18.56 46.84
N HIS A 493 17.37 19.02 45.92
CA HIS A 493 18.72 18.47 45.73
C HIS A 493 19.66 18.89 46.86
N LEU A 494 20.53 17.97 47.29
CA LEU A 494 21.39 18.17 48.47
C LEU A 494 22.28 19.42 48.35
N SER A 495 22.88 19.66 47.18
CA SER A 495 23.72 20.86 46.96
C SER A 495 22.95 22.16 47.12
N TYR A 496 21.70 22.23 46.66
CA TYR A 496 20.86 23.41 46.82
C TYR A 496 20.48 23.64 48.28
N GLN A 497 20.12 22.59 49.03
CA GLN A 497 19.77 22.72 50.45
C GLN A 497 20.98 23.11 51.32
N ILE A 498 22.16 22.58 51.00
CA ILE A 498 23.44 22.99 51.61
C ILE A 498 23.73 24.48 51.29
N GLY A 499 23.65 24.88 50.02
CA GLY A 499 23.87 26.27 49.60
C GLY A 499 22.89 27.25 50.24
N LYS A 500 21.60 26.91 50.31
CA LYS A 500 20.57 27.71 51.00
C LYS A 500 20.90 27.84 52.49
N ALA A 501 21.25 26.74 53.16
CA ALA A 501 21.60 26.77 54.57
C ALA A 501 22.87 27.61 54.86
N PHE A 502 23.85 27.63 53.94
CA PHE A 502 25.05 28.46 54.02
C PHE A 502 24.72 29.95 53.86
N ILE A 503 23.87 30.30 52.89
CA ILE A 503 23.38 31.68 52.66
C ILE A 503 22.51 32.18 53.82
N GLU A 504 21.74 31.31 54.47
CA GLU A 504 21.02 31.65 55.70
C GLU A 504 21.99 31.93 56.86
N ALA A 505 22.98 31.06 57.08
CA ALA A 505 23.96 31.23 58.16
C ALA A 505 24.84 32.49 57.99
N SER A 506 25.25 32.82 56.76
CA SER A 506 26.03 34.04 56.49
C SER A 506 25.21 35.34 56.62
N LYS A 507 23.89 35.28 56.42
CA LYS A 507 22.98 36.40 56.66
C LYS A 507 22.71 36.65 58.15
N GLU A 508 22.73 35.62 58.99
CA GLU A 508 22.51 35.77 60.45
C GLU A 508 23.62 36.56 61.17
N ARG A 509 24.82 36.70 60.57
CA ARG A 509 25.96 37.54 61.02
C ARG A 509 26.37 37.40 62.51
N ARG A 510 25.99 36.30 63.17
CA ARG A 510 26.28 36.02 64.59
C ARG A 510 27.18 34.80 64.69
N PHE A 511 28.21 34.84 65.55
CA PHE A 511 29.15 33.73 65.77
C PHE A 511 28.46 32.38 66.05
N LEU A 512 27.37 32.41 66.83
CA LEU A 512 26.54 31.24 67.13
C LEU A 512 25.86 30.59 65.91
N ALA A 513 25.65 31.32 64.80
CA ALA A 513 25.11 30.76 63.56
C ALA A 513 26.12 29.81 62.91
N TYR A 514 27.40 30.20 62.87
CA TYR A 514 28.49 29.37 62.35
C TYR A 514 28.72 28.11 63.19
N ILE A 515 28.57 28.18 64.53
CA ILE A 515 28.64 26.99 65.40
C ILE A 515 27.46 26.04 65.16
N LYS A 516 26.25 26.57 64.92
CA LYS A 516 25.06 25.76 64.64
C LYS A 516 25.01 25.21 63.21
N PHE A 517 25.77 25.79 62.28
CA PHE A 517 25.73 25.45 60.87
C PHE A 517 26.19 24.00 60.56
N PRO A 518 27.30 23.46 61.11
CA PRO A 518 27.65 22.04 60.98
C PRO A 518 26.53 21.08 61.43
N MET A 519 25.81 21.41 62.51
CA MET A 519 24.68 20.59 62.99
C MET A 519 23.45 20.69 62.05
N LYS A 520 23.24 21.86 61.42
CA LYS A 520 22.21 22.05 60.37
C LYS A 520 22.57 21.24 59.11
N LEU A 521 23.84 21.28 58.67
CA LEU A 521 24.35 20.45 57.56
C LEU A 521 24.22 18.95 57.85
N TYR A 522 24.64 18.48 59.02
CA TYR A 522 24.53 17.07 59.40
C TYR A 522 23.07 16.58 59.34
N LYS A 523 22.11 17.37 59.82
CA LYS A 523 20.68 17.05 59.72
C LYS A 523 20.21 16.97 58.26
N ILE A 524 20.57 17.92 57.41
CA ILE A 524 20.22 17.93 55.97
C ILE A 524 20.81 16.70 55.26
N ILE A 525 22.10 16.42 55.48
CA ILE A 525 22.80 15.28 54.85
C ILE A 525 22.22 13.94 55.34
N LYS A 526 21.92 13.80 56.64
CA LYS A 526 21.30 12.58 57.21
C LYS A 526 19.89 12.36 56.67
N TYR A 527 19.07 13.41 56.59
CA TYR A 527 17.73 13.35 55.99
C TYR A 527 17.79 12.95 54.51
N PHE A 528 18.72 13.54 53.73
CA PHE A 528 18.88 13.20 52.31
C PHE A 528 19.39 11.77 52.10
N LYS A 529 20.32 11.28 52.93
CA LYS A 529 20.80 9.88 52.88
C LYS A 529 19.67 8.90 53.22
N ASN A 530 18.92 9.12 54.30
CA ASN A 530 17.86 8.21 54.74
C ASN A 530 16.70 8.11 53.74
N ASN A 531 16.38 9.18 53.01
CA ASN A 531 15.31 9.18 52.00
C ASN A 531 15.77 8.69 50.61
N LYS A 532 17.06 8.38 50.42
CA LYS A 532 17.60 7.93 49.12
C LYS A 532 17.34 6.45 48.82
N GLY A 533 16.85 5.68 49.78
CA GLY A 533 16.54 4.24 49.67
C GLY A 533 15.03 3.90 49.70
N LYS A 534 14.16 4.84 49.31
CA LYS A 534 12.70 4.67 49.22
C LYS A 534 12.10 5.37 47.98
N LYS A 535 12.75 5.19 46.83
CA LYS A 535 12.30 5.58 45.49
C LYS A 535 12.81 4.57 44.48
#